data_AF-A0A699Z115-F1
#
_entry.id   AF-A0A699Z115-F1
#
_cell.length_a   1.000
_cell.length_b   1.000
_cell.length_c   1.000
_cell.angle_alpha   90.00
_cell.angle_beta   90.00
_cell.angle_gamma   90.00
#
_symmetry.space_group_name_H-M   'P 1'
#
loop_
_entity.id
_entity.type
_entity.pdbx_description
1 polymer ?
#
loop_
_entity_poly.entity_id
_entity_poly.type
_entity_poly.pdbx_seq_one_letter_code
_entity_poly.pdbx_strand_id
1 'polypeptide(L)' 'MVLAELVDSCRSHDFTDIVILHEHRGEPDGLVVCHLPYGPTAYFGLHNTVLRHDIGKKSE' A
#
# COMPACT_ATOMS: atom_id res chain seq x y z
N MET A 1 -8.31 -7.65 -13.58
CA MET A 1 -8.26 -7.03 -12.23
C MET A 1 -8.55 -8.13 -11.22
N VAL A 2 -7.53 -8.53 -10.46
CA VAL A 2 -7.48 -9.68 -9.52
C VAL A 2 -7.80 -9.26 -8.08
N LEU A 3 -8.19 -7.99 -7.86
CA LEU A 3 -8.33 -7.43 -6.51
C LEU A 3 -9.42 -8.13 -5.68
N ALA A 4 -10.53 -8.52 -6.32
CA ALA A 4 -11.59 -9.27 -5.64
C ALA A 4 -11.09 -10.62 -5.14
N GLU A 5 -10.37 -11.38 -5.97
CA GLU A 5 -9.79 -12.67 -5.61
C GLU A 5 -8.74 -12.54 -4.50
N LEU A 6 -7.95 -11.47 -4.51
CA LEU A 6 -7.00 -11.16 -3.43
C LEU A 6 -7.74 -10.90 -2.11
N VAL A 7 -8.78 -10.08 -2.13
CA VAL A 7 -9.58 -9.77 -0.94
C VAL A 7 -10.25 -11.03 -0.38
N ASP A 8 -10.82 -11.86 -1.26
CA ASP A 8 -11.48 -13.11 -0.84
C ASP A 8 -10.47 -14.10 -0.25
N SER A 9 -9.27 -14.22 -0.85
CA SER A 9 -8.18 -15.03 -0.31
C SER A 9 -7.70 -14.52 1.06
N CYS A 10 -7.54 -13.20 1.23
CA CYS A 10 -7.15 -12.63 2.52
C CYS A 10 -8.21 -12.86 3.60
N ARG A 11 -9.50 -12.77 3.24
CA ARG A 11 -10.61 -13.07 4.14
C ARG A 11 -10.66 -14.55 4.53
N SER A 12 -10.35 -15.47 3.61
CA SER A 12 -10.38 -16.91 3.91
C SER A 12 -9.21 -17.40 4.76
N HIS A 13 -8.18 -16.56 4.95
CA HIS A 13 -6.97 -16.86 5.74
C HIS A 13 -6.80 -15.96 6.97
N ASP A 14 -7.87 -15.28 7.40
CA ASP A 14 -7.90 -14.44 8.62
C ASP A 14 -6.85 -13.31 8.66
N PHE A 15 -6.52 -12.73 7.50
CA PHE A 15 -5.72 -11.49 7.47
C PHE A 15 -6.54 -10.32 8.04
N THR A 16 -5.88 -9.44 8.80
CA THR A 16 -6.54 -8.30 9.42
C THR A 16 -6.63 -7.10 8.49
N ASP A 17 -5.63 -6.89 7.64
CA ASP A 17 -5.50 -5.67 6.84
C ASP A 17 -4.85 -5.96 5.48
N ILE A 18 -5.30 -5.25 4.46
CA ILE A 18 -4.64 -5.16 3.15
C ILE A 18 -4.05 -3.76 3.01
N VAL A 19 -2.79 -3.69 2.60
CA VAL A 19 -2.08 -2.45 2.32
C VAL A 19 -1.68 -2.42 0.84
N ILE A 20 -2.18 -1.44 0.09
CA ILE A 20 -1.89 -1.25 -1.33
C ILE A 20 -1.09 0.04 -1.50
N LEU A 21 0.01 -0.02 -2.22
CA LEU A 21 0.84 1.12 -2.59
C LEU A 21 0.66 1.45 -4.07
N HIS A 22 0.52 2.73 -4.36
CA HIS A 22 0.61 3.28 -5.71
C HIS A 22 1.91 4.08 -5.85
N GLU A 23 2.47 4.08 -7.05
CA GLU A 23 3.70 4.79 -7.39
C GLU A 23 3.58 5.49 -8.74
N HIS A 24 4.32 6.58 -8.87
CA HIS A 24 4.50 7.29 -10.13
C HIS A 24 6.00 7.50 -10.40
N ARG A 25 6.52 6.79 -11.41
CA ARG A 25 7.92 6.89 -11.89
C ARG A 25 8.97 6.55 -10.82
N GLY A 26 8.70 5.55 -10.00
CA GLY A 26 9.57 5.09 -8.91
C GLY A 26 9.28 5.76 -7.57
N GLU A 27 8.44 6.80 -7.53
CA GLU A 27 8.10 7.53 -6.31
C GLU A 27 6.71 7.12 -5.80
N PRO A 28 6.57 6.64 -4.56
CA PRO A 28 5.26 6.33 -3.97
C PRO A 28 4.40 7.58 -3.81
N ASP A 29 3.16 7.54 -4.31
CA ASP A 29 2.23 8.68 -4.29
C ASP A 29 0.91 8.37 -3.58
N GLY A 30 0.60 7.08 -3.35
CA GLY A 30 -0.66 6.65 -2.75
C GLY A 30 -0.52 5.43 -1.86
N LEU A 31 -1.31 5.42 -0.79
CA LEU A 31 -1.43 4.30 0.15
C LEU A 31 -2.91 4.05 0.46
N VAL A 32 -3.33 2.80 0.37
CA VAL A 32 -4.67 2.36 0.77
C VAL A 32 -4.54 1.32 1.86
N VAL A 33 -5.21 1.53 2.99
CA VAL A 33 -5.28 0.58 4.11
C VAL A 33 -6.73 0.13 4.24
N CYS A 34 -6.98 -1.16 4.05
CA CYS A 34 -8.31 -1.76 4.14
C CYS A 34 -8.34 -2.78 5.28
N HIS A 35 -9.13 -2.51 6.31
CA HIS A 35 -9.32 -3.44 7.42
C HIS A 35 -10.37 -4.51 7.07
N LEU A 36 -10.05 -5.76 7.31
CA LEU A 36 -10.88 -6.93 6.99
C LEU A 36 -11.56 -7.48 8.25
N PRO A 37 -12.65 -8.26 8.11
CA PRO A 37 -13.33 -8.64 6.86
C PRO A 37 -14.25 -7.55 6.29
N TYR A 38 -14.77 -6.67 7.15
CA TYR A 38 -15.73 -5.60 6.80
C TYR A 38 -15.39 -4.28 7.49
N GLY A 39 -14.10 -4.04 7.75
CA GLY A 39 -13.62 -2.81 8.35
C GLY A 39 -13.55 -1.66 7.34
N PRO A 40 -13.20 -0.46 7.81
CA PRO A 40 -13.08 0.72 6.96
C PRO A 40 -11.87 0.61 6.01
N THR A 41 -11.95 1.37 4.92
CA THR A 41 -10.81 1.62 4.03
C THR A 41 -10.38 3.07 4.13
N ALA A 42 -9.11 3.31 4.43
CA ALA A 42 -8.50 4.61 4.47
C ALA A 42 -7.61 4.82 3.24
N TYR A 43 -7.72 6.00 2.63
CA TYR A 43 -6.95 6.42 1.46
C TYR A 43 -6.05 7.58 1.84
N PHE A 44 -4.79 7.50 1.46
CA PHE A 44 -3.79 8.51 1.76
C PHE A 44 -3.04 8.90 0.49
N GLY A 45 -2.86 10.22 0.29
CA GLY A 45 -1.84 10.75 -0.61
C GLY A 45 -0.51 10.82 0.11
N LEU A 46 0.56 10.37 -0.54
CA LEU A 46 1.91 10.42 -0.02
C LEU A 46 2.66 11.59 -0.68
N HIS A 47 3.33 12.38 0.14
CA HIS A 47 4.08 13.56 -0.31
C HIS A 47 5.41 13.63 0.44
N ASN A 48 6.45 14.12 -0.24
CA ASN A 48 7.80 14.28 0.32
C ASN A 48 8.35 12.99 0.94
N THR A 49 8.11 11.86 0.27
CA THR A 49 8.60 10.55 0.70
C THR A 49 10.11 10.47 0.58
N VAL A 50 10.78 9.92 1.59
CA VAL A 50 12.21 9.58 1.54
C VAL A 50 12.32 8.08 1.71
N LEU A 51 12.77 7.38 0.67
CA LEU A 51 12.85 5.93 0.70
C LEU A 51 14.09 5.47 1.45
N ARG A 52 13.95 4.37 2.20
CA ARG A 52 15.05 3.83 3.03
C ARG A 52 16.30 3.54 2.21
N HIS A 53 16.15 3.13 0.96
CA HIS A 53 17.26 2.76 0.08
C HIS A 53 17.99 3.94 -0.55
N ASP A 54 17.48 5.17 -0.40
CA ASP A 54 18.15 6.39 -0.85
C ASP A 54 18.96 7.05 0.26
N ILE A 55 18.74 6.64 1.51
CA ILE A 55 19.52 7.12 2.65
C ILE A 55 20.99 6.74 2.46
N GLY A 56 21.85 7.75 2.38
CA GLY A 56 23.30 7.58 2.26
C GLY A 56 23.81 7.35 0.83
N LYS A 57 22.93 7.24 -0.18
CA LYS A 57 23.35 7.41 -1.57
C LYS A 57 23.68 8.89 -1.76
N LYS A 58 24.86 9.19 -2.30
CA LYS A 58 25.12 10.55 -2.80
C LYS A 58 24.13 10.80 -3.93
N SER A 59 23.34 11.85 -3.83
CA SER A 59 22.69 12.44 -4.99
C SER A 59 23.79 12.86 -5.96
N GLU A 60 23.94 12.14 -7.07
CA GLU A 60 24.69 12.64 -8.22
C GLU A 60 23.89 13.73 -8.93
#